data_AF-A0A1Y5NZ91-F1
#
_entry.id   AF-A0A1Y5NZ91-F1
#
_cell.length_a   1.000
_cell.length_b   1.000
_cell.length_c   1.000
_cell.angle_alpha   90.00
_cell.angle_beta   90.00
_cell.angle_gamma   90.00
#
_symmetry.space_group_name_H-M   'P 1'
#
loop_
_entity.id
_entity.type
_entity.pdbx_description
1 polymer ?
#
loop_
_entity_poly.entity_id
_entity_poly.type
_entity_poly.pdbx_seq_one_letter_code
_entity_poly.pdbx_strand_id
1 'polypeptide(L)' 'MMLATDTPGCFNDMTELLVPELQRRGRFRTRYPGTTLRESLQEY' A
#
# COMPACT_ATOMS: atom_id res chain seq x y z
N MET A 1 -7.51 8.93 -0.09
CA MET A 1 -7.03 9.56 1.15
C MET A 1 -7.51 8.72 2.30
N MET A 2 -6.60 8.15 3.09
CA MET A 2 -6.97 7.48 4.33
C MET A 2 -7.01 8.54 5.43
N LEU A 3 -8.12 8.63 6.14
CA LEU A 3 -8.24 9.44 7.34
C LEU A 3 -8.01 8.51 8.53
N ALA A 4 -6.81 8.56 9.11
CA ALA A 4 -6.49 7.77 10.29
C ALA A 4 -7.02 8.50 11.54
N THR A 5 -7.99 7.87 12.22
CA THR A 5 -8.48 8.33 13.54
C THR A 5 -7.53 8.00 14.67
N ASP A 6 -6.63 7.04 14.47
CA ASP A 6 -5.59 6.63 15.42
C ASP A 6 -4.28 6.34 14.66
N THR A 7 -3.16 6.83 15.18
CA THR A 7 -1.83 6.66 14.59
C THR A 7 -0.86 6.24 15.69
N PRO A 8 -0.15 5.11 15.54
CA PRO A 8 0.07 4.35 14.30
C PRO A 8 -0.90 3.19 14.03
N GLY A 9 -1.83 2.88 14.95
CA GLY A 9 -2.65 1.65 14.91
C GLY A 9 -3.38 1.42 13.59
N CYS A 10 -4.03 2.47 13.07
CA CYS A 10 -4.79 2.38 11.83
C CYS A 10 -3.93 2.00 10.61
N PHE A 11 -2.66 2.44 10.58
CA PHE A 11 -1.72 2.02 9.53
C PHE A 11 -1.28 0.56 9.70
N ASN A 12 -1.03 0.14 10.94
CA ASN A 12 -0.64 -1.23 11.25
C ASN A 12 -1.72 -2.22 10.82
N ASP A 13 -2.98 -1.95 11.19
CA ASP A 13 -4.14 -2.76 10.82
C ASP A 13 -4.29 -2.88 9.29
N MET A 14 -4.08 -1.77 8.55
CA MET A 14 -4.11 -1.85 7.09
C MET A 14 -2.98 -2.71 6.53
N THR A 15 -1.75 -2.55 7.01
CA THR A 15 -0.60 -3.31 6.52
C THR A 15 -0.70 -4.80 6.85
N GLU A 16 -1.30 -5.14 7.98
CA GLU A 16 -1.45 -6.53 8.42
C GLU A 16 -2.68 -7.22 7.83
N LEU A 17 -3.79 -6.49 7.62
CA LEU A 17 -5.08 -7.09 7.23
C LEU A 17 -5.47 -6.79 5.78
N LEU A 18 -5.35 -5.54 5.33
CA LEU A 18 -5.85 -5.13 4.01
C LEU A 18 -4.84 -5.35 2.89
N VAL A 19 -3.58 -4.95 3.10
CA VAL A 19 -2.52 -5.06 2.07
C VAL A 19 -2.36 -6.50 1.56
N PRO A 20 -2.31 -7.55 2.40
CA PRO A 20 -2.19 -8.93 1.92
C PRO A 20 -3.35 -9.36 1.04
N GLU A 21 -4.59 -8.98 1.38
CA GLU A 21 -5.77 -9.31 0.59
C GLU A 21 -5.78 -8.60 -0.77
N LEU A 22 -5.32 -7.34 -0.83
CA LEU A 22 -5.21 -6.62 -2.09
C LEU A 22 -4.10 -7.21 -2.99
N GLN A 23 -2.97 -7.62 -2.40
CA GLN A 23 -1.90 -8.31 -3.12
C GLN A 23 -2.37 -9.67 -3.66
N ARG A 24 -3.08 -10.47 -2.84
CA ARG A 24 -3.66 -11.76 -3.25
C ARG A 24 -4.61 -11.61 -4.44
N ARG A 25 -5.33 -10.49 -4.51
CA ARG A 25 -6.27 -10.18 -5.61
C ARG A 25 -5.61 -9.48 -6.80
N GLY A 26 -4.29 -9.25 -6.78
CA GLY A 26 -3.57 -8.54 -7.83
C GLY A 26 -3.96 -7.07 -7.96
N ARG A 27 -4.48 -6.45 -6.89
CA ARG A 27 -4.92 -5.04 -6.85
C ARG A 27 -3.93 -4.13 -6.15
N PHE A 28 -2.84 -4.67 -5.61
CA PHE A 28 -1.80 -3.91 -4.96
C PHE A 28 -0.42 -4.49 -5.28
N ARG A 29 0.57 -3.61 -5.37
CA ARG A 29 1.95 -3.97 -5.71
C ARG A 29 2.60 -4.82 -4.61
N THR A 30 3.46 -5.76 -5.01
CA THR A 30 4.30 -6.56 -4.11
C THR A 30 5.75 -6.06 -4.04
N ARG A 31 6.15 -5.19 -4.99
CA ARG A 31 7.44 -4.49 -5.01
C ARG A 31 7.26 -3.07 -5.53
N TYR A 32 8.20 -2.18 -5.20
CA TYR A 32 8.28 -0.87 -5.83
C TYR A 32 9.02 -0.99 -7.16
N PRO A 33 8.50 -0.39 -8.24
CA PRO A 33 9.24 -0.33 -9.49
C PRO A 33 10.13 0.91 -9.57
N GLY A 34 11.26 0.74 -10.26
CA GLY A 34 12.27 1.78 -10.42
C GLY A 34 12.98 2.14 -9.12
N THR A 35 13.73 3.23 -9.16
CA THR A 35 14.45 3.81 -8.01
C THR A 35 13.95 5.21 -7.67
N THR A 36 13.11 5.79 -8.52
CA THR A 36 12.54 7.11 -8.33
C THR A 36 11.05 7.04 -8.02
N LEU A 37 10.56 8.05 -7.28
CA LEU A 37 9.13 8.17 -7.01
C LEU A 37 8.31 8.26 -8.30
N ARG A 38 8.83 8.94 -9.33
CA ARG A 38 8.14 9.07 -10.63
C ARG A 38 7.88 7.71 -11.26
N GLU A 39 8.91 6.86 -11.35
CA GLU A 39 8.78 5.51 -11.90
C GLU A 39 7.75 4.69 -11.11
N SER A 40 7.81 4.80 -9.77
CA SER A 40 6.87 4.15 -8.86
C SER A 40 5.41 4.60 -8.98
N LEU A 41 5.13 5.77 -9.57
CA LEU A 41 3.78 6.30 -9.76
C LEU A 41 3.23 6.06 -11.18
N GLN A 42 4.10 5.81 -12.15
CA GLN A 42 3.71 5.57 -13.55
C GLN A 42 3.20 4.15 -13.80
N GLU A 43 3.48 3.20 -12.90
CA GLU A 43 3.09 1.79 -13.03
C GLU A 43 1.71 1.47 -12.39
N TYR A 44 0.83 2.46 -12.26
CA TYR A 44 -0.56 2.28 -11.78
C TYR A 44 -1.58 2.21 -12.92
#